data_AF-A0A1R1JXT3-F1
#
_entry.id   AF-A0A1R1JXT3-F1
#
_cell.length_a   1.000
_cell.length_b   1.000
_cell.length_c   1.000
_cell.angle_alpha   90.00
_cell.angle_beta   90.00
_cell.angle_gamma   90.00
#
_symmetry.space_group_name_H-M   'P 1'
#
loop_
_entity.id
_entity.type
_entity.pdbx_description
1 polymer ?
#
loop_
_entity_poly.entity_id
_entity_poly.type
_entity_poly.pdbx_seq_one_letter_code
_entity_poly.pdbx_strand_id
1 'polypeptide(L)'
;MTTRRESGRPRAAPRWLMAALALATLAGCGVSTVDEVRVTWPPFKDGTALALPSDPAQCPDLSGTYRVAGEPRAGEAAAGVGDLRRFLAYTLDLPGLPDTAEQAWRPTPAASVTFNAAPQGWQVVADDGQGGRFTGLLPLRDATAGADRPADGPLAALPGIQHFGGCTQGRFWISARRDWRQYESMGVFRTVALLRPQAGGLLVSVQRESHSIGLLPWYSSDELRSQYWFGPRQP
;
A
#
# COMPACT_ATOMS: atom_id res chain seq x y z
N MET A 1 -18.23 -37.59 69.20
CA MET A 1 -16.82 -37.85 68.84
C MET A 1 -16.80 -38.66 67.56
N THR A 2 -16.64 -38.01 66.40
CA THR A 2 -16.01 -38.51 65.16
C THR A 2 -16.09 -37.41 64.11
N THR A 3 -14.92 -36.94 63.69
CA THR A 3 -14.68 -35.89 62.69
C THR A 3 -14.66 -36.51 61.30
N ARG A 4 -15.27 -35.85 60.30
CA ARG A 4 -15.03 -36.17 58.89
C ARG A 4 -14.59 -34.91 58.15
N ARG A 5 -13.29 -34.87 57.84
CA ARG A 5 -12.67 -33.96 56.88
C ARG A 5 -13.27 -34.22 55.50
N GLU A 6 -13.78 -33.18 54.84
CA GLU A 6 -13.86 -33.17 53.38
C GLU A 6 -12.88 -32.15 52.82
N SER A 7 -11.98 -32.70 52.02
CA SER A 7 -10.91 -32.08 51.27
C SER A 7 -11.45 -31.24 50.13
N GLY A 8 -10.98 -30.00 50.03
CA GLY A 8 -11.16 -29.17 48.84
C GLY A 8 -10.45 -29.76 47.61
N ARG A 9 -11.12 -29.68 46.47
CA ARG A 9 -10.46 -29.72 45.15
C ARG A 9 -10.86 -28.46 44.37
N PRO A 10 -9.89 -27.71 43.83
CA PRO A 10 -10.18 -26.51 43.06
C PRO A 10 -10.81 -26.90 41.71
N ARG A 11 -11.89 -26.20 41.34
CA ARG A 11 -12.48 -26.24 40.00
C ARG A 11 -11.43 -25.84 38.99
N ALA A 12 -11.00 -26.79 38.14
CA ALA A 12 -10.22 -26.47 36.96
C ALA A 12 -11.07 -25.59 36.05
N ALA A 13 -10.69 -24.31 35.92
CA ALA A 13 -11.28 -23.41 34.95
C ALA A 13 -11.03 -23.96 33.53
N PRO A 14 -12.04 -23.89 32.63
CA PRO A 14 -11.91 -24.44 31.29
C PRO A 14 -10.81 -23.71 30.52
N ARG A 15 -9.80 -24.47 30.08
CA ARG A 15 -8.63 -24.07 29.28
C ARG A 15 -8.96 -23.30 27.98
N TRP A 16 -10.24 -23.17 27.63
CA TRP A 16 -10.73 -22.51 26.43
C TRP A 16 -10.64 -20.98 26.46
N LEU A 17 -10.67 -20.36 27.66
CA LEU A 17 -10.50 -18.90 27.79
C LEU A 17 -9.06 -18.46 27.47
N MET A 18 -8.06 -19.28 27.78
CA MET A 18 -6.65 -18.96 27.48
C MET A 18 -6.31 -19.14 26.00
N ALA A 19 -6.97 -20.07 25.30
CA ALA A 19 -6.79 -20.24 23.86
C ALA A 19 -7.38 -19.08 23.04
N ALA A 20 -8.50 -18.50 23.49
CA ALA A 20 -9.10 -17.32 22.86
C ALA A 20 -8.24 -16.06 23.05
N LEU A 21 -7.60 -15.90 24.21
CA LEU A 21 -6.67 -14.80 24.47
C LEU A 21 -5.36 -14.94 23.68
N ALA A 22 -4.83 -16.15 23.49
CA ALA A 22 -3.62 -16.39 22.70
C ALA A 22 -3.82 -16.16 21.19
N LEU A 23 -5.05 -16.36 20.67
CA LEU A 23 -5.39 -16.05 19.28
C LEU A 23 -5.69 -14.56 19.06
N ALA A 24 -6.15 -13.84 20.09
CA ALA A 24 -6.33 -12.39 20.02
C ALA A 24 -5.00 -11.62 20.04
N THR A 25 -3.95 -12.17 20.66
CA THR A 25 -2.60 -11.55 20.66
C THR A 25 -1.86 -11.67 19.33
N LEU A 26 -2.30 -12.52 18.41
CA LEU A 26 -1.70 -12.65 17.06
C LEU A 26 -2.29 -11.64 16.04
N ALA A 27 -3.28 -10.85 16.44
CA ALA A 27 -3.99 -9.90 15.57
C ALA A 27 -3.81 -8.41 15.97
N GLY A 28 -2.96 -8.09 16.94
CA GLY A 28 -2.87 -6.74 17.52
C GLY A 28 -1.54 -6.03 17.30
N CYS A 29 -1.58 -4.92 16.55
CA CYS A 29 -0.57 -3.86 16.44
C CYS A 29 0.69 -4.17 15.60
N GLY A 30 0.51 -4.45 14.31
CA GLY A 30 1.59 -4.33 13.32
C GLY A 30 1.98 -2.87 13.15
N VAL A 31 2.83 -2.36 14.04
CA VAL A 31 3.47 -1.05 13.89
C VAL A 31 4.79 -1.27 13.20
N SER A 32 4.94 -0.69 12.02
CA SER A 32 6.20 -0.67 11.28
C SER A 32 6.72 0.75 11.14
N THR A 33 7.97 0.88 10.70
CA THR A 33 8.57 2.16 10.33
C THR A 33 9.01 2.06 8.88
N VAL A 34 8.50 2.97 8.05
CA VAL A 34 8.86 3.09 6.63
C VAL A 34 9.43 4.48 6.42
N ASP A 35 10.69 4.56 6.00
CA ASP A 35 11.41 5.83 5.84
C ASP A 35 11.23 6.78 7.04
N GLU A 36 11.45 6.24 8.25
CA GLU A 36 11.29 6.93 9.55
C GLU A 36 9.85 7.29 9.95
N VAL A 37 8.88 7.11 9.05
CA VAL A 37 7.46 7.34 9.35
C VAL A 37 6.86 6.09 9.99
N ARG A 38 6.21 6.28 11.13
CA ARG A 38 5.50 5.21 11.85
C ARG A 38 4.21 4.87 11.10
N VAL A 39 4.06 3.60 10.73
CA VAL A 39 2.89 3.05 10.05
C VAL A 39 2.19 2.08 11.01
N THR A 40 0.89 2.28 11.23
CA THR A 40 0.09 1.37 12.05
C THR A 40 -0.96 0.72 11.16
N TRP A 41 -0.78 -0.55 10.86
CA TRP A 41 -1.68 -1.26 9.97
C TRP A 41 -3.01 -1.58 10.66
N PRO A 42 -4.16 -1.19 10.09
CA PRO A 42 -5.46 -1.63 10.58
C PRO A 42 -5.57 -3.16 10.53
N PRO A 43 -6.41 -3.79 11.37
CA PRO A 43 -6.68 -5.21 11.25
C PRO A 43 -7.18 -5.55 9.84
N PHE A 44 -6.65 -6.61 9.23
CA PHE A 44 -6.93 -6.90 7.82
C PHE A 44 -8.42 -7.21 7.57
N LYS A 45 -9.13 -7.72 8.59
CA LYS A 45 -10.56 -8.08 8.54
C LYS A 45 -11.52 -6.89 8.52
N ASP A 46 -11.07 -5.71 8.94
CA ASP A 46 -11.96 -4.57 9.20
C ASP A 46 -12.30 -3.79 7.92
N GLY A 47 -11.80 -4.20 6.75
CA GLY A 47 -12.00 -3.48 5.48
C GLY A 47 -11.39 -2.07 5.44
N THR A 48 -10.75 -1.64 6.54
CA THR A 48 -10.24 -0.29 6.73
C THR A 48 -8.91 -0.15 5.98
N ALA A 49 -8.81 0.89 5.15
CA ALA A 49 -7.56 1.29 4.53
C ALA A 49 -6.67 2.02 5.53
N LEU A 50 -5.35 1.91 5.34
CA LEU A 50 -4.37 2.64 6.14
C LEU A 50 -4.46 4.14 5.79
N ALA A 51 -4.58 5.00 6.79
CA ALA A 51 -4.41 6.45 6.62
C ALA A 51 -3.40 6.96 7.65
N LEU A 52 -2.43 7.76 7.20
CA LEU A 52 -1.48 8.42 8.08
C LEU A 52 -1.94 9.86 8.39
N PRO A 53 -1.51 10.47 9.50
CA PRO A 53 -1.75 11.88 9.76
C PRO A 53 -1.23 12.73 8.59
N SER A 54 -2.08 13.62 8.06
CA SER A 54 -1.72 14.47 6.92
C SER A 54 -1.79 15.96 7.23
N ASP A 55 -0.69 16.65 6.99
CA ASP A 55 -0.54 18.10 7.09
C ASP A 55 -0.05 18.67 5.73
N PRO A 56 -0.86 19.47 5.02
CA PRO A 56 -0.47 20.09 3.76
C PRO A 56 0.79 20.97 3.85
N ALA A 57 1.09 21.55 5.00
CA ALA A 57 2.30 22.36 5.20
C ALA A 57 3.59 21.53 5.16
N GLN A 58 3.47 20.20 5.28
CA GLN A 58 4.59 19.26 5.26
C GLN A 58 4.75 18.56 3.91
N CYS A 59 4.03 19.00 2.88
CA CYS A 59 4.13 18.41 1.55
C CYS A 59 5.50 18.69 0.93
N PRO A 60 6.24 17.66 0.50
CA PRO A 60 7.44 17.88 -0.31
C PRO A 60 7.05 18.40 -1.69
N ASP A 61 7.94 19.15 -2.33
CA ASP A 61 7.84 19.39 -3.76
C ASP A 61 8.37 18.15 -4.52
N LEU A 62 7.46 17.41 -5.17
CA LEU A 62 7.80 16.28 -6.03
C LEU A 62 8.03 16.69 -7.47
N SER A 63 8.01 17.98 -7.80
CA SER A 63 8.11 18.45 -9.18
C SER A 63 9.48 18.12 -9.77
N GLY A 64 9.48 17.64 -11.00
CA GLY A 64 10.70 17.28 -11.71
C GLY A 64 10.50 16.10 -12.66
N THR A 65 11.56 15.80 -13.39
CA THR A 65 11.61 14.69 -14.33
C THR A 65 12.58 13.63 -13.85
N TYR A 66 12.07 12.42 -13.61
CA TYR A 66 12.82 11.30 -13.08
C TYR A 66 12.95 10.19 -14.12
N ARG A 67 14.06 9.45 -14.07
CA ARG A 67 14.23 8.22 -14.85
C ARG A 67 13.20 7.19 -14.40
N VAL A 68 12.66 6.41 -15.34
CA VAL A 68 11.73 5.32 -15.02
C VAL A 68 12.42 4.21 -14.21
N ALA A 69 13.65 3.88 -14.58
CA ALA A 69 14.43 2.83 -13.92
C ALA A 69 14.95 3.33 -12.56
N GLY A 70 14.51 2.67 -11.50
CA GLY A 70 14.94 2.92 -10.12
C GLY A 70 16.18 2.13 -9.74
N GLU A 71 17.06 2.76 -8.98
CA GLU A 71 18.21 2.12 -8.35
C GLU A 71 17.79 1.59 -6.97
N PRO A 72 17.91 0.29 -6.67
CA PRO A 72 17.60 -0.24 -5.36
C PRO A 72 18.53 0.35 -4.30
N ARG A 73 17.98 0.79 -3.17
CA ARG A 73 18.73 1.38 -2.05
C ARG A 73 18.68 0.51 -0.81
N ALA A 74 17.53 -0.12 -0.52
CA ALA A 74 17.36 -0.98 0.64
C ALA A 74 16.18 -1.94 0.46
N GLY A 75 16.17 -2.99 1.27
CA GLY A 75 15.09 -3.96 1.31
C GLY A 75 15.13 -4.99 0.17
N GLU A 76 14.08 -5.79 0.09
CA GLU A 76 13.93 -6.83 -0.92
C GLU A 76 13.38 -6.25 -2.23
N ALA A 77 13.85 -6.75 -3.37
CA ALA A 77 13.40 -6.25 -4.65
C ALA A 77 11.92 -6.59 -4.88
N ALA A 78 11.07 -5.56 -4.95
CA ALA A 78 9.64 -5.73 -5.14
C ALA A 78 9.28 -5.70 -6.62
N ALA A 79 8.44 -6.65 -7.06
CA ALA A 79 7.94 -6.68 -8.43
C ALA A 79 7.21 -5.37 -8.78
N GLY A 80 7.65 -4.74 -9.87
CA GLY A 80 7.05 -3.52 -10.42
C GLY A 80 7.43 -2.22 -9.71
N VAL A 81 8.18 -2.24 -8.61
CA VAL A 81 8.63 -1.01 -7.92
C VAL A 81 9.85 -0.41 -8.60
N GLY A 82 10.73 -1.22 -9.21
CA GLY A 82 11.89 -0.71 -9.95
C GLY A 82 11.58 0.08 -11.23
N ASP A 83 10.32 0.12 -11.66
CA ASP A 83 9.81 0.95 -12.76
C ASP A 83 8.78 1.93 -12.17
N LEU A 84 9.11 3.22 -12.17
CA LEU A 84 8.29 4.25 -11.52
C LEU A 84 6.88 4.34 -12.10
N ARG A 85 6.74 4.20 -13.43
CA ARG A 85 5.41 4.23 -14.06
C ARG A 85 4.62 3.01 -13.63
N ARG A 86 5.22 1.81 -13.71
CA ARG A 86 4.54 0.56 -13.38
C ARG A 86 4.09 0.55 -11.91
N PHE A 87 4.92 1.10 -11.04
CA PHE A 87 4.60 1.30 -9.64
C PHE A 87 3.34 2.18 -9.48
N LEU A 88 3.35 3.39 -10.05
CA LEU A 88 2.22 4.32 -9.99
C LEU A 88 0.94 3.72 -10.60
N ALA A 89 1.05 3.05 -11.74
CA ALA A 89 -0.09 2.52 -12.49
C ALA A 89 -0.75 1.31 -11.83
N TYR A 90 0.04 0.37 -11.27
CA TYR A 90 -0.50 -0.94 -10.84
C TYR A 90 -0.42 -1.18 -9.36
N THR A 91 0.51 -0.53 -8.66
CA THR A 91 0.61 -0.66 -7.20
C THR A 91 -0.21 0.41 -6.49
N LEU A 92 -0.24 1.61 -7.06
CA LEU A 92 -1.00 2.74 -6.53
C LEU A 92 -2.31 3.02 -7.30
N ASP A 93 -2.54 2.28 -8.39
CA ASP A 93 -3.76 2.36 -9.22
C ASP A 93 -4.10 3.77 -9.72
N LEU A 94 -3.07 4.58 -10.00
CA LEU A 94 -3.29 5.95 -10.48
C LEU A 94 -4.04 5.93 -11.82
N PRO A 95 -5.17 6.65 -11.95
CA PRO A 95 -5.94 6.68 -13.19
C PRO A 95 -5.15 7.29 -14.35
N GLY A 96 -5.42 6.82 -15.57
CA GLY A 96 -4.79 7.30 -16.80
C GLY A 96 -3.34 6.85 -17.02
N LEU A 97 -2.76 6.12 -16.06
CA LEU A 97 -1.45 5.49 -16.18
C LEU A 97 -1.45 4.01 -16.59
N PRO A 98 -2.48 3.16 -16.38
CA PRO A 98 -2.46 1.77 -16.85
C PRO A 98 -2.34 1.66 -18.38
N ASP A 99 -1.76 0.56 -18.85
CA ASP A 99 -1.65 0.29 -20.29
C ASP A 99 -3.04 0.21 -20.92
N THR A 100 -3.25 0.96 -22.01
CA THR A 100 -4.36 0.71 -22.91
C THR A 100 -3.91 -0.31 -23.95
N ALA A 101 -4.84 -1.12 -24.46
CA ALA A 101 -4.52 -2.19 -25.41
C ALA A 101 -3.84 -1.69 -26.71
N GLU A 102 -3.95 -0.41 -27.01
CA GLU A 102 -3.39 0.22 -28.22
C GLU A 102 -1.89 0.56 -28.10
N GLN A 103 -1.35 0.72 -26.89
CA GLN A 103 0.06 1.04 -26.70
C GLN A 103 0.61 0.38 -25.43
N ALA A 104 1.32 -0.74 -25.60
CA ALA A 104 1.97 -1.41 -24.48
C ALA A 104 3.21 -0.64 -24.03
N TRP A 105 3.29 -0.34 -22.72
CA TRP A 105 4.47 0.28 -22.12
C TRP A 105 5.74 -0.54 -22.35
N ARG A 106 6.73 0.07 -23.03
CA ARG A 106 8.03 -0.53 -23.34
C ARG A 106 9.14 0.48 -23.04
N PRO A 107 9.52 0.65 -21.75
CA PRO A 107 10.42 1.71 -21.35
C PRO A 107 11.81 1.48 -21.94
N THR A 108 12.33 2.50 -22.60
CA THR A 108 13.74 2.57 -23.02
C THR A 108 14.61 3.18 -21.92
N PRO A 109 15.95 3.17 -22.07
CA PRO A 109 16.82 3.94 -21.18
C PRO A 109 16.52 5.45 -21.13
N ALA A 110 15.82 6.00 -22.13
CA ALA A 110 15.38 7.39 -22.18
C ALA A 110 14.00 7.62 -21.51
N ALA A 111 13.32 6.56 -21.07
CA ALA A 111 12.00 6.64 -20.47
C ALA A 111 12.02 7.44 -19.16
N SER A 112 11.00 8.25 -18.95
CA SER A 112 10.93 9.16 -17.80
C SER A 112 9.52 9.34 -17.27
N VAL A 113 9.42 9.74 -16.01
CA VAL A 113 8.18 10.19 -15.37
C VAL A 113 8.39 11.61 -14.89
N THR A 114 7.55 12.52 -15.37
CA THR A 114 7.54 13.93 -15.00
C THR A 114 6.39 14.20 -14.06
N PHE A 115 6.67 14.86 -12.94
CA PHE A 115 5.68 15.38 -12.00
C PHE A 115 5.64 16.89 -12.18
N ASN A 116 4.47 17.41 -12.55
CA ASN A 116 4.25 18.85 -12.67
C ASN A 116 3.33 19.30 -11.54
N ALA A 117 3.73 20.31 -10.78
CA ALA A 117 2.87 20.90 -9.77
C ALA A 117 1.54 21.35 -10.36
N ALA A 118 0.45 20.99 -9.68
CA ALA A 118 -0.92 21.40 -9.99
C ALA A 118 -1.63 21.79 -8.68
N PRO A 119 -2.69 22.63 -8.72
CA PRO A 119 -3.41 23.02 -7.51
C PRO A 119 -3.92 21.84 -6.67
N GLN A 120 -4.25 20.72 -7.32
CA GLN A 120 -4.79 19.52 -6.71
C GLN A 120 -3.75 18.43 -6.38
N GLY A 121 -2.45 18.66 -6.64
CA GLY A 121 -1.38 17.68 -6.44
C GLY A 121 -0.33 17.76 -7.54
N TRP A 122 0.02 16.62 -8.15
CA TRP A 122 0.98 16.56 -9.26
C TRP A 122 0.37 15.90 -10.49
N GLN A 123 0.40 16.60 -11.61
CA GLN A 123 0.13 16.00 -12.91
C GLN A 123 1.33 15.14 -13.30
N VAL A 124 1.12 13.83 -13.37
CA VAL A 124 2.11 12.83 -13.76
C VAL A 124 2.04 12.63 -15.27
N VAL A 125 3.19 12.67 -15.92
CA VAL A 125 3.37 12.35 -17.33
C VAL A 125 4.46 11.29 -17.44
N ALA A 126 4.13 10.10 -17.92
CA ALA A 126 5.09 9.05 -18.21
C ALA A 126 5.36 9.00 -19.72
N ASP A 127 6.63 8.91 -20.10
CA ASP A 127 7.11 8.80 -21.48
C ASP A 127 8.01 7.57 -21.58
N ASP A 128 7.77 6.71 -22.56
CA ASP A 128 8.52 5.45 -22.75
C ASP A 128 9.83 5.61 -23.54
N GLY A 129 10.11 6.83 -24.03
CA GLY A 129 11.23 7.16 -24.90
C GLY A 129 11.09 6.69 -26.36
N GLN A 130 9.91 6.19 -26.74
CA GLN A 130 9.53 5.77 -28.10
C GLN A 130 8.31 6.54 -28.63
N GLY A 131 7.83 7.56 -27.91
CA GLY A 131 6.66 8.36 -28.25
C GLY A 131 5.36 7.89 -27.59
N GLY A 132 5.40 6.83 -26.76
CA GLY A 132 4.28 6.45 -25.90
C GLY A 132 4.23 7.36 -24.68
N ARG A 133 3.05 7.94 -24.44
CA ARG A 133 2.83 8.89 -23.36
C ARG A 133 1.56 8.58 -22.59
N PHE A 134 1.69 8.50 -21.27
CA PHE A 134 0.58 8.32 -20.34
C PHE A 134 0.49 9.50 -19.40
N THR A 135 -0.72 9.82 -18.96
CA THR A 135 -0.95 10.95 -18.06
C THR A 135 -1.91 10.55 -16.95
N GLY A 136 -1.52 10.83 -15.71
CA GLY A 136 -2.36 10.61 -14.55
C GLY A 136 -2.23 11.75 -13.56
N LEU A 137 -3.11 11.79 -12.56
CA LEU A 137 -3.03 12.77 -11.49
C LEU A 137 -2.65 12.06 -10.20
N LEU A 138 -1.65 12.58 -9.50
CA LEU A 138 -1.35 12.22 -8.13
C LEU A 138 -1.95 13.29 -7.18
N PRO A 139 -3.11 13.04 -6.55
CA PRO A 139 -3.78 14.04 -5.75
C PRO A 139 -3.05 14.30 -4.42
N LEU A 140 -2.99 15.56 -3.97
CA LEU A 140 -2.37 15.95 -2.70
C LEU A 140 -3.06 15.30 -1.48
N ARG A 141 -4.39 15.16 -1.60
CA ARG A 141 -5.23 14.39 -0.70
C ARG A 141 -6.11 13.52 -1.56
N ASP A 142 -5.91 12.22 -1.44
CA ASP A 142 -6.87 11.28 -2.00
C ASP A 142 -7.94 11.03 -0.94
N ALA A 143 -9.10 11.63 -1.17
CA ALA A 143 -10.30 11.47 -0.36
C ALA A 143 -11.33 10.58 -1.09
N THR A 144 -10.89 9.68 -1.98
CA THR A 144 -11.72 8.55 -2.42
C THR A 144 -11.89 7.52 -1.29
N ALA A 145 -12.33 8.00 -0.14
CA ALA A 145 -13.08 7.24 0.84
C ALA A 145 -14.46 6.89 0.22
N GLY A 146 -14.46 5.97 -0.75
CA GLY A 146 -15.66 5.46 -1.40
C GLY A 146 -16.33 6.40 -2.42
N ALA A 147 -16.00 6.23 -3.71
CA ALA A 147 -16.89 6.43 -4.87
C ALA A 147 -16.12 5.95 -6.12
N ASP A 148 -16.66 5.19 -7.08
CA ASP A 148 -18.06 4.91 -7.43
C ASP A 148 -18.37 3.41 -7.51
N ARG A 149 -19.34 2.98 -6.69
CA ARG A 149 -20.14 1.78 -6.98
C ARG A 149 -21.48 2.29 -7.50
N PRO A 150 -21.99 1.81 -8.65
CA PRO A 150 -23.40 2.02 -8.97
C PRO A 150 -24.24 1.42 -7.83
N ALA A 151 -25.08 2.24 -7.20
CA ALA A 151 -26.20 1.73 -6.43
C ALA A 151 -27.07 0.95 -7.43
N ASP A 152 -27.36 -0.31 -7.10
CA ASP A 152 -28.08 -1.29 -7.92
C ASP A 152 -27.23 -2.10 -8.91
N GLY A 153 -26.51 -3.07 -8.35
CA GLY A 153 -25.96 -4.22 -9.08
C GLY A 153 -25.50 -5.31 -8.11
N PRO A 154 -25.64 -6.61 -8.44
CA PRO A 154 -25.22 -7.70 -7.57
C PRO A 154 -23.75 -7.53 -7.18
N LEU A 155 -23.38 -7.96 -5.96
CA LEU A 155 -22.06 -7.88 -5.31
C LEU A 155 -20.84 -8.44 -6.11
N ALA A 156 -21.00 -8.75 -7.40
CA ALA A 156 -20.02 -9.37 -8.31
C ALA A 156 -19.27 -8.38 -9.23
N ALA A 157 -19.40 -7.06 -9.07
CA ALA A 157 -18.53 -6.09 -9.74
C ALA A 157 -17.20 -5.95 -8.97
N LEU A 158 -16.08 -6.17 -9.65
CA LEU A 158 -14.68 -6.21 -9.18
C LEU A 158 -14.40 -5.32 -7.95
N PRO A 159 -13.68 -5.83 -6.92
CA PRO A 159 -13.29 -5.00 -5.78
C PRO A 159 -12.30 -3.93 -6.27
N GLY A 160 -12.77 -2.68 -6.33
CA GLY A 160 -11.93 -1.51 -6.62
C GLY A 160 -10.83 -1.36 -5.57
N ILE A 161 -9.70 -0.76 -5.97
CA ILE A 161 -8.66 -0.37 -5.03
C ILE A 161 -9.17 0.80 -4.20
N GLN A 162 -8.96 0.77 -2.89
CA GLN A 162 -9.12 1.95 -2.03
C GLN A 162 -7.76 2.62 -1.90
N HIS A 163 -7.68 3.93 -2.15
CA HIS A 163 -6.43 4.67 -2.12
C HIS A 163 -6.58 5.96 -1.30
N PHE A 164 -5.59 6.22 -0.45
CA PHE A 164 -5.54 7.43 0.39
C PHE A 164 -4.18 8.08 0.21
N GLY A 165 -4.16 9.40 0.23
CA GLY A 165 -2.94 10.17 0.03
C GLY A 165 -2.86 11.36 0.98
N GLY A 166 -1.65 11.74 1.34
CA GLY A 166 -1.41 12.91 2.15
C GLY A 166 0.07 13.20 2.33
N CYS A 167 0.36 14.20 3.15
CA CYS A 167 1.72 14.64 3.43
C CYS A 167 2.04 14.52 4.91
N THR A 168 3.21 14.00 5.24
CA THR A 168 3.67 13.90 6.63
C THR A 168 5.19 13.94 6.66
N GLN A 169 5.75 14.70 7.60
CA GLN A 169 7.20 14.74 7.88
C GLN A 169 8.06 14.94 6.61
N GLY A 170 7.65 15.84 5.71
CA GLY A 170 8.38 16.14 4.47
C GLY A 170 8.30 15.04 3.40
N ARG A 171 7.34 14.11 3.53
CA ARG A 171 7.10 13.01 2.60
C ARG A 171 5.66 13.03 2.14
N PHE A 172 5.45 12.68 0.88
CA PHE A 172 4.13 12.39 0.36
C PHE A 172 3.87 10.90 0.55
N TRP A 173 2.84 10.55 1.30
CA TRP A 173 2.46 9.17 1.54
C TRP A 173 1.22 8.81 0.74
N ILE A 174 1.18 7.58 0.27
CA ILE A 174 0.02 6.98 -0.39
C ILE A 174 -0.19 5.60 0.22
N SER A 175 -1.42 5.25 0.52
CA SER A 175 -1.82 3.88 0.81
C SER A 175 -2.74 3.36 -0.28
N ALA A 176 -2.62 2.07 -0.57
CA ALA A 176 -3.51 1.37 -1.48
C ALA A 176 -3.93 0.04 -0.84
N ARG A 177 -5.22 -0.28 -0.89
CA ARG A 177 -5.79 -1.55 -0.41
C ARG A 177 -6.57 -2.18 -1.55
N ARG A 178 -6.23 -3.43 -1.89
CA ARG A 178 -6.97 -4.28 -2.82
C ARG A 178 -7.42 -5.53 -2.09
N ASP A 179 -8.72 -5.64 -1.86
CA ASP A 179 -9.31 -6.88 -1.37
C ASP A 179 -9.61 -7.81 -2.55
N TRP A 180 -9.51 -9.12 -2.33
CA TRP A 180 -9.90 -10.12 -3.32
C TRP A 180 -10.64 -11.27 -2.64
N ARG A 181 -11.52 -11.91 -3.41
CA ARG A 181 -12.24 -13.10 -2.97
C ARG A 181 -12.40 -14.04 -4.15
N GLN A 182 -12.04 -15.29 -3.96
CA GLN A 182 -12.18 -16.35 -4.96
C GLN A 182 -12.70 -17.61 -4.27
N TYR A 183 -13.93 -18.01 -4.59
CA TYR A 183 -14.64 -19.09 -3.90
C TYR A 183 -14.70 -18.85 -2.37
N GLU A 184 -14.17 -19.79 -1.58
CA GLU A 184 -14.06 -19.70 -0.12
C GLU A 184 -12.78 -19.00 0.34
N SER A 185 -11.87 -18.69 -0.59
CA SER A 185 -10.64 -17.98 -0.30
C SER A 185 -10.85 -16.48 -0.37
N MET A 186 -10.20 -15.75 0.51
CA MET A 186 -10.15 -14.29 0.50
C MET A 186 -8.78 -13.79 0.89
N GLY A 187 -8.46 -12.58 0.48
CA GLY A 187 -7.26 -11.92 0.94
C GLY A 187 -7.25 -10.44 0.63
N VAL A 188 -6.15 -9.82 1.01
CA VAL A 188 -5.92 -8.39 0.82
C VAL A 188 -4.46 -8.16 0.47
N PHE A 189 -4.24 -7.26 -0.48
CA PHE A 189 -2.96 -6.63 -0.72
C PHE A 189 -3.04 -5.19 -0.22
N ARG A 190 -2.10 -4.81 0.64
CA ARG A 190 -2.00 -3.46 1.19
C ARG A 190 -0.63 -2.92 0.88
N THR A 191 -0.56 -1.68 0.44
CA THR A 191 0.69 -1.00 0.16
C THR A 191 0.67 0.35 0.85
N VAL A 192 1.79 0.75 1.42
CA VAL A 192 2.09 2.14 1.77
C VAL A 192 3.36 2.54 1.05
N ALA A 193 3.33 3.71 0.44
CA ALA A 193 4.42 4.31 -0.29
C ALA A 193 4.71 5.67 0.30
N LEU A 194 5.99 5.99 0.48
CA LEU A 194 6.47 7.30 0.89
C LEU A 194 7.43 7.82 -0.18
N LEU A 195 7.09 8.98 -0.73
CA LEU A 195 7.81 9.66 -1.79
C LEU A 195 8.44 10.93 -1.21
N ARG A 196 9.73 11.13 -1.47
CA ARG A 196 10.42 12.38 -1.15
C ARG A 196 11.54 12.70 -2.14
N PRO A 197 11.80 13.99 -2.41
CA PRO A 197 12.97 14.38 -3.18
C PRO A 197 14.26 14.06 -2.40
N GLN A 198 15.27 13.54 -3.08
CA GLN A 198 16.59 13.28 -2.50
C GLN A 198 17.67 13.35 -3.58
N ALA A 199 18.69 14.20 -3.34
CA ALA A 199 19.85 14.36 -4.23
C ALA A 199 19.46 14.60 -5.71
N GLY A 200 18.43 15.44 -5.93
CA GLY A 200 17.89 15.75 -7.26
C GLY A 200 17.04 14.64 -7.88
N GLY A 201 16.95 13.46 -7.26
CA GLY A 201 16.06 12.37 -7.66
C GLY A 201 14.84 12.24 -6.73
N LEU A 202 14.08 11.18 -6.94
CA LEU A 202 12.92 10.79 -6.15
C LEU A 202 13.24 9.50 -5.39
N LEU A 203 13.22 9.54 -4.05
CA LEU A 203 13.26 8.34 -3.24
C LEU A 203 11.83 7.84 -3.01
N VAL A 204 11.62 6.56 -3.27
CA VAL A 204 10.35 5.87 -3.03
C VAL A 204 10.62 4.72 -2.07
N SER A 205 10.02 4.80 -0.89
CA SER A 205 10.06 3.73 0.12
C SER A 205 8.69 3.08 0.18
N VAL A 206 8.65 1.76 0.09
CA VAL A 206 7.42 1.00 -0.04
C VAL A 206 7.41 -0.12 0.99
N GLN A 207 6.29 -0.28 1.70
CA GLN A 207 5.97 -1.50 2.43
C GLN A 207 4.68 -2.09 1.88
N ARG A 208 4.72 -3.40 1.61
CA ARG A 208 3.60 -4.19 1.14
C ARG A 208 3.27 -5.26 2.17
N GLU A 209 1.99 -5.44 2.43
CA GLU A 209 1.48 -6.54 3.25
C GLU A 209 0.42 -7.31 2.46
N SER A 210 0.54 -8.63 2.44
CA SER A 210 -0.45 -9.54 1.89
C SER A 210 -0.98 -10.43 3.01
N HIS A 211 -2.29 -10.56 3.11
CA HIS A 211 -2.93 -11.51 4.01
C HIS A 211 -3.95 -12.32 3.24
N SER A 212 -4.00 -13.64 3.45
CA SER A 212 -5.03 -14.49 2.85
C SER A 212 -5.48 -15.61 3.77
N ILE A 213 -6.72 -16.04 3.55
CA ILE A 213 -7.41 -17.15 4.20
C ILE A 213 -7.96 -18.04 3.08
N GLY A 214 -7.64 -19.33 3.08
CA GLY A 214 -8.08 -20.30 2.06
C GLY A 214 -9.16 -21.30 2.50
N LEU A 215 -9.47 -22.25 1.59
CA LEU A 215 -10.42 -23.37 1.74
C LEU A 215 -10.15 -24.31 2.93
N LEU A 216 -8.95 -24.24 3.49
CA LEU A 216 -8.57 -24.82 4.78
C LEU A 216 -7.99 -23.67 5.61
N PRO A 217 -8.09 -23.66 6.95
CA PRO A 217 -7.86 -22.48 7.80
C PRO A 217 -6.37 -22.09 7.93
N TRP A 218 -5.61 -22.21 6.85
CA TRP A 218 -4.27 -21.70 6.71
C TRP A 218 -4.36 -20.22 6.41
N TYR A 219 -4.18 -19.44 7.46
CA TYR A 219 -3.82 -18.04 7.33
C TYR A 219 -2.38 -17.96 6.80
N SER A 220 -2.17 -17.15 5.76
CA SER A 220 -0.84 -16.78 5.29
C SER A 220 -0.69 -15.27 5.28
N SER A 221 0.48 -14.80 5.68
CA SER A 221 0.85 -13.40 5.60
C SER A 221 2.24 -13.25 5.01
N ASP A 222 2.42 -12.21 4.23
CA ASP A 222 3.71 -11.81 3.66
C ASP A 222 3.90 -10.30 3.84
N GLU A 223 5.13 -9.89 4.15
CA GLU A 223 5.51 -8.51 4.33
C GLU A 223 6.80 -8.24 3.55
N LEU A 224 6.75 -7.27 2.65
CA LEU A 224 7.90 -6.88 1.84
C LEU A 224 8.16 -5.39 1.97
N ARG A 225 9.41 -5.02 2.24
CA ARG A 225 9.88 -3.64 2.26
C ARG A 225 10.92 -3.44 1.19
N SER A 226 10.81 -2.34 0.46
CA SER A 226 11.74 -1.97 -0.60
C SER A 226 11.93 -0.47 -0.65
N GLN A 227 13.11 -0.03 -1.06
CA GLN A 227 13.42 1.37 -1.28
C GLN A 227 14.18 1.53 -2.59
N TYR A 228 13.70 2.45 -3.43
CA TYR A 228 14.27 2.75 -4.73
C TYR A 228 14.53 4.24 -4.86
N TRP A 229 15.61 4.57 -5.55
CA TRP A 229 15.95 5.93 -5.93
C TRP A 229 15.83 6.09 -7.45
N PHE A 230 14.95 6.98 -7.89
CA PHE A 230 14.79 7.35 -9.28
C PHE A 230 15.58 8.62 -9.53
N GLY A 231 16.72 8.49 -10.19
CA GLY A 231 17.58 9.63 -10.47
C GLY A 231 16.92 10.66 -11.39
N PRO A 232 17.41 11.91 -11.39
CA PRO A 232 16.96 12.91 -12.35
C PRO A 232 17.18 12.43 -13.78
N ARG A 233 16.30 12.85 -14.69
CA ARG A 233 16.61 12.75 -16.12
C ARG A 233 17.78 13.71 -16.39
N GLN A 234 18.93 13.16 -16.80
CA GLN A 234 20.04 14.00 -17.24
C GLN A 234 19.59 14.81 -18.47
N PRO A 235 19.99 16.09 -18.57
CA PRO A 235 19.71 16.92 -19.73
C PRO A 235 20.31 16.34 -21.03
#